data_AF-A0A7X5DHC5-F1
#
_entry.id   AF-A0A7X5DHC5-F1
#
_cell.length_a   1.000
_cell.length_b   1.000
_cell.length_c   1.000
_cell.angle_alpha   90.00
_cell.angle_beta   90.00
_cell.angle_gamma   90.00
#
_symmetry.space_group_name_H-M   'P 1'
#
loop_
_entity.id
_entity.type
_entity.pdbx_description
1 polymer ?
#
loop_
_entity_poly.entity_id
_entity_poly.type
_entity_poly.pdbx_seq_one_letter_code
_entity_poly.pdbx_strand_id
1 'polypeptide(L)'
;DFHRLSAEYTRLFVGTRKVAAPMWESVYFNKDRMVFQSQTFEVRRAYARYGLEVDALSHEPDDHLAYELLFIGRLCHMGAEAARRGDTSETDRVVADAVSFAVCHPMTWVPQWRESVERHARCDFYRGYAALVDAALRQLEGELGSACARVAAA
;
A
#
# COMPACT_ATOMS: atom_id res chain seq x y z
N ASP A 1 5.03 -18.23 18.53
CA ASP A 1 4.73 -19.52 17.89
C ASP A 1 4.09 -19.26 16.52
N PHE A 2 4.69 -19.80 15.47
CA PHE A 2 4.29 -19.61 14.07
C PHE A 2 2.87 -20.12 13.80
N HIS A 3 2.50 -21.28 14.36
CA HIS A 3 1.17 -21.86 14.13
C HIS A 3 0.06 -20.94 14.64
N ARG A 4 0.26 -20.32 15.80
CA ARG A 4 -0.68 -19.33 16.35
C ARG A 4 -0.79 -18.08 15.48
N LEU A 5 0.30 -17.60 14.91
CA LEU A 5 0.28 -16.44 14.01
C LEU A 5 -0.41 -16.78 12.69
N SER A 6 -0.14 -17.95 12.10
CA SER A 6 -0.81 -18.41 10.87
C SER A 6 -2.31 -18.57 11.04
N ALA A 7 -2.75 -19.14 12.16
CA ALA A 7 -4.17 -19.24 12.50
C ALA A 7 -4.82 -17.86 12.67
N GLU A 8 -4.11 -16.94 13.33
CA GLU A 8 -4.58 -15.58 13.52
C GLU A 8 -4.65 -14.79 12.20
N TYR A 9 -3.66 -14.96 11.31
CA TYR A 9 -3.67 -14.38 9.95
C TYR A 9 -4.92 -14.81 9.20
N THR A 10 -5.17 -16.13 9.15
CA THR A 10 -6.34 -16.70 8.47
C THR A 10 -7.63 -16.12 9.05
N ARG A 11 -7.73 -16.01 10.38
CA ARG A 11 -8.91 -15.45 11.04
C ARG A 11 -9.12 -13.96 10.74
N LEU A 12 -8.04 -13.18 10.70
CA LEU A 12 -8.07 -11.72 10.64
C LEU A 12 -8.23 -11.20 9.21
N PHE A 13 -7.48 -11.76 8.27
CA PHE A 13 -7.33 -11.24 6.90
C PHE A 13 -7.94 -12.10 5.80
N VAL A 14 -8.26 -13.39 6.07
CA VAL A 14 -8.86 -14.28 5.07
C VAL A 14 -10.32 -14.57 5.40
N GLY A 15 -10.61 -14.97 6.64
CA GLY A 15 -11.95 -15.28 7.14
C GLY A 15 -12.64 -16.44 6.39
N THR A 16 -13.85 -16.79 6.83
CA THR A 16 -14.71 -17.79 6.14
C THR A 16 -16.06 -17.21 5.68
N ARG A 17 -16.40 -15.99 6.10
CA ARG A 17 -17.64 -15.27 5.70
C ARG A 17 -17.43 -13.77 5.57
N LYS A 18 -17.03 -13.11 6.67
CA LYS A 18 -16.70 -11.69 6.71
C LYS A 18 -15.29 -11.54 7.24
N VAL A 19 -14.42 -10.95 6.43
CA VAL A 19 -13.04 -10.66 6.81
C VAL A 19 -13.04 -9.53 7.83
N ALA A 20 -12.30 -9.72 8.94
CA ALA A 20 -12.30 -8.77 10.05
C ALA A 20 -11.49 -7.51 9.72
N ALA A 21 -10.38 -7.67 9.01
CA ALA A 21 -9.57 -6.58 8.47
C ALA A 21 -9.21 -6.90 6.99
N PRO A 22 -10.13 -6.73 6.03
CA PRO A 22 -9.87 -6.98 4.61
C PRO A 22 -8.63 -6.22 4.12
N MET A 23 -7.76 -6.83 3.31
CA MET A 23 -6.52 -6.19 2.84
C MET A 23 -6.63 -5.61 1.42
N TRP A 24 -7.84 -5.26 0.99
CA TRP A 24 -8.11 -4.71 -0.35
C TRP A 24 -8.70 -3.30 -0.24
N GLU A 25 -8.15 -2.32 -0.97
CA GLU A 25 -8.59 -0.92 -0.98
C GLU A 25 -10.10 -0.79 -1.25
N SER A 26 -10.57 -1.43 -2.32
CA SER A 26 -11.94 -1.33 -2.83
C SER A 26 -13.01 -1.68 -1.79
N VAL A 27 -12.68 -2.54 -0.81
CA VAL A 27 -13.59 -2.95 0.27
C VAL A 27 -13.93 -1.78 1.21
N TYR A 28 -13.09 -0.74 1.29
CA TYR A 28 -13.27 0.38 2.21
C TYR A 28 -14.14 1.51 1.66
N PHE A 29 -14.43 1.52 0.36
CA PHE A 29 -15.15 2.61 -0.32
C PHE A 29 -16.59 2.30 -0.70
N ASN A 30 -17.05 1.07 -0.49
CA ASN A 30 -18.44 0.69 -0.72
C ASN A 30 -19.08 0.12 0.56
N LYS A 31 -20.35 0.48 0.81
CA LYS A 31 -21.19 -0.12 1.85
C LYS A 31 -21.29 -1.64 1.71
N ASP A 32 -21.23 -2.14 0.49
CA ASP A 32 -21.30 -3.58 0.19
C ASP A 32 -19.96 -4.31 0.32
N ARG A 33 -18.85 -3.59 0.56
CA ARG A 33 -17.52 -4.18 0.81
C ARG A 33 -17.03 -5.14 -0.29
N MET A 34 -17.28 -4.80 -1.55
CA MET A 34 -16.91 -5.61 -2.72
C MET A 34 -15.52 -5.27 -3.26
N VAL A 35 -14.83 -6.28 -3.80
CA VAL A 35 -13.54 -6.13 -4.52
C VAL A 35 -13.76 -5.78 -6.01
N PHE A 36 -12.68 -5.47 -6.75
CA PHE A 36 -12.67 -5.16 -8.20
C PHE A 36 -13.51 -3.92 -8.58
N GLN A 37 -13.21 -2.79 -7.94
CA GLN A 37 -13.90 -1.52 -8.19
C GLN A 37 -13.00 -0.55 -8.97
N SER A 38 -13.42 0.71 -9.12
CA SER A 38 -12.65 1.76 -9.82
C SER A 38 -11.19 1.85 -9.35
N GLN A 39 -10.97 1.70 -8.05
CA GLN A 39 -9.66 1.73 -7.41
C GLN A 39 -8.75 0.60 -7.91
N THR A 40 -9.25 -0.64 -8.00
CA THR A 40 -8.48 -1.77 -8.55
C THR A 40 -7.98 -1.47 -9.98
N PHE A 41 -8.80 -0.82 -10.81
CA PHE A 41 -8.38 -0.42 -12.15
C PHE A 41 -7.41 0.76 -12.16
N GLU A 42 -7.54 1.72 -11.24
CA GLU A 42 -6.61 2.83 -11.06
C GLU A 42 -5.23 2.33 -10.63
N VAL A 43 -5.19 1.44 -9.64
CA VAL A 43 -3.98 0.76 -9.17
C VAL A 43 -3.31 -0.01 -10.31
N ARG A 44 -4.07 -0.82 -11.06
CA ARG A 44 -3.55 -1.54 -12.23
C ARG A 44 -2.95 -0.61 -13.28
N ARG A 45 -3.61 0.53 -13.57
CA ARG A 45 -3.06 1.54 -14.49
C ARG A 45 -1.76 2.14 -13.97
N ALA A 46 -1.62 2.35 -12.65
CA ALA A 46 -0.39 2.83 -12.05
C ALA A 46 0.76 1.83 -12.24
N TYR A 47 0.51 0.53 -12.02
CA TYR A 47 1.49 -0.53 -12.26
C TYR A 47 1.93 -0.58 -13.72
N ALA A 48 0.98 -0.52 -14.65
CA ALA A 48 1.24 -0.59 -16.08
C ALA A 48 2.13 0.56 -16.60
N ARG A 49 2.05 1.77 -16.02
CA ARG A 49 2.95 2.90 -16.35
C ARG A 49 4.42 2.58 -16.12
N TYR A 50 4.70 1.63 -15.23
CA TYR A 50 6.04 1.16 -14.88
C TYR A 50 6.37 -0.22 -15.48
N GLY A 51 5.53 -0.72 -16.39
CA GLY A 51 5.69 -2.04 -17.00
C GLY A 51 5.49 -3.19 -16.01
N LEU A 52 4.68 -2.98 -14.97
CA LEU A 52 4.38 -3.97 -13.95
C LEU A 52 2.93 -4.47 -14.10
N GLU A 53 2.74 -5.74 -13.76
CA GLU A 53 1.44 -6.39 -13.68
C GLU A 53 1.43 -7.36 -12.50
N VAL A 54 0.26 -7.55 -11.89
CA VAL A 54 0.06 -8.62 -10.91
C VAL A 54 -0.10 -9.94 -11.65
N ASP A 55 0.61 -10.98 -11.20
CA ASP A 55 0.51 -12.32 -11.78
C ASP A 55 -0.94 -12.81 -11.73
N ALA A 56 -1.50 -13.17 -12.90
CA ALA A 56 -2.85 -13.68 -13.03
C ALA A 56 -3.10 -14.96 -12.21
N LEU A 57 -2.05 -15.72 -11.86
CA LEU A 57 -2.14 -16.91 -11.02
C LEU A 57 -2.28 -16.59 -9.52
N SER A 58 -2.07 -15.35 -9.10
CA SER A 58 -2.14 -14.96 -7.69
C SER A 58 -3.56 -15.02 -7.12
N HIS A 59 -4.58 -14.95 -7.97
CA HIS A 59 -6.01 -14.83 -7.60
C HIS A 59 -6.32 -13.65 -6.65
N GLU A 60 -5.37 -12.74 -6.45
CA GLU A 60 -5.52 -11.56 -5.60
C GLU A 60 -5.81 -10.31 -6.46
N PRO A 61 -6.81 -9.49 -6.11
CA PRO A 61 -7.02 -8.18 -6.72
C PRO A 61 -5.78 -7.28 -6.69
N ASP A 62 -5.61 -6.44 -7.72
CA ASP A 62 -4.46 -5.52 -7.83
C ASP A 62 -4.34 -4.55 -6.64
N ASP A 63 -5.47 -4.21 -6.01
CA ASP A 63 -5.57 -3.31 -4.86
C ASP A 63 -5.36 -4.01 -3.50
N HIS A 64 -4.69 -5.16 -3.50
CA HIS A 64 -4.25 -5.79 -2.26
C HIS A 64 -3.08 -5.00 -1.65
N LEU A 65 -3.12 -4.74 -0.34
CA LEU A 65 -2.15 -3.92 0.40
C LEU A 65 -0.68 -4.29 0.10
N ALA A 66 -0.39 -5.59 0.03
CA ALA A 66 0.95 -6.07 -0.27
C ALA A 66 1.48 -5.59 -1.64
N TYR A 67 0.62 -5.52 -2.66
CA TYR A 67 0.99 -5.05 -4.00
C TYR A 67 1.16 -3.54 -4.02
N GLU A 68 0.27 -2.79 -3.37
CA GLU A 68 0.41 -1.33 -3.23
C GLU A 68 1.73 -0.95 -2.54
N LEU A 69 2.06 -1.62 -1.44
CA LEU A 69 3.32 -1.40 -0.72
C LEU A 69 4.55 -1.84 -1.54
N LEU A 70 4.46 -2.96 -2.26
CA LEU A 70 5.54 -3.42 -3.13
C LEU A 70 5.80 -2.43 -4.28
N PHE A 71 4.74 -1.88 -4.87
CA PHE A 71 4.85 -0.87 -5.91
C PHE A 71 5.51 0.41 -5.39
N ILE A 72 5.09 0.92 -4.23
CA ILE A 72 5.77 2.04 -3.56
C ILE A 72 7.26 1.73 -3.34
N GLY A 73 7.58 0.55 -2.82
CA GLY A 73 8.97 0.13 -2.61
C GLY A 73 9.78 0.10 -3.92
N ARG A 74 9.17 -0.33 -5.02
CA ARG A 74 9.77 -0.33 -6.36
C ARG A 74 10.08 1.09 -6.83
N LEU A 75 9.15 2.04 -6.66
CA LEU A 75 9.36 3.44 -7.02
C LEU A 75 10.46 4.07 -6.18
N CYS A 76 10.48 3.85 -4.86
CA CYS A 76 11.55 4.33 -3.98
C CYS A 76 12.92 3.79 -4.41
N HIS A 77 13.00 2.50 -4.78
CA HIS A 77 14.23 1.91 -5.29
C HIS A 77 14.70 2.54 -6.61
N MET A 78 13.76 2.75 -7.55
CA MET A 78 14.05 3.40 -8.83
C MET A 78 14.52 4.85 -8.66
N GLY A 79 13.86 5.63 -7.79
CA GLY A 79 14.28 7.00 -7.46
C GLY A 79 15.68 7.04 -6.84
N ALA A 80 15.99 6.12 -5.93
CA ALA A 80 17.33 6.03 -5.34
C ALA A 80 18.42 5.66 -6.37
N GLU A 81 18.10 4.79 -7.34
CA GLU A 81 18.97 4.44 -8.45
C GLU A 81 19.20 5.62 -9.41
N ALA A 82 18.15 6.37 -9.75
CA ALA A 82 18.26 7.59 -10.56
C ALA A 82 19.13 8.66 -9.87
N ALA A 83 18.92 8.87 -8.57
CA ALA A 83 19.71 9.80 -7.77
C ALA A 83 21.20 9.43 -7.74
N ARG A 84 21.52 8.13 -7.60
CA ARG A 84 22.91 7.63 -7.66
C ARG A 84 23.59 7.91 -9.01
N ARG A 85 22.82 7.94 -10.11
CA ARG A 85 23.32 8.28 -11.45
C ARG A 85 23.36 9.77 -11.73
N GLY A 86 22.87 10.62 -10.81
CA GLY A 86 22.74 12.06 -11.03
C GLY A 86 21.62 12.46 -11.97
N ASP A 87 20.66 11.56 -12.23
CA ASP A 87 19.49 11.83 -13.06
C ASP A 87 18.38 12.47 -12.22
N THR A 88 18.48 13.78 -12.02
CA THR A 88 17.53 14.54 -11.20
C THR A 88 16.13 14.51 -11.77
N SER A 89 15.98 14.57 -13.10
CA SER A 89 14.66 14.58 -13.74
C SER A 89 13.90 13.27 -13.52
N GLU A 90 14.58 12.13 -13.66
CA GLU A 90 13.94 10.84 -13.38
C GLU A 90 13.70 10.64 -11.89
N THR A 91 14.62 11.11 -11.03
CA THR A 91 14.45 11.07 -9.57
C THR A 91 13.17 11.79 -9.16
N ASP A 92 13.00 13.02 -9.61
CA ASP A 92 11.85 13.86 -9.25
C ASP A 92 10.54 13.28 -9.77
N ARG A 93 10.53 12.79 -11.01
CA ARG A 93 9.36 12.15 -11.62
C ARG A 93 8.91 10.92 -10.83
N VAL A 94 9.83 10.01 -10.51
CA VAL A 94 9.51 8.76 -9.80
C VAL A 94 9.10 9.02 -8.35
N VAL A 95 9.74 9.99 -7.69
CA VAL A 95 9.36 10.44 -6.34
C VAL A 95 7.95 11.02 -6.34
N ALA A 96 7.62 11.90 -7.29
CA ALA A 96 6.29 12.47 -7.41
C ALA A 96 5.21 11.40 -7.64
N ASP A 97 5.49 10.43 -8.50
CA ASP A 97 4.59 9.29 -8.74
C ASP A 97 4.40 8.42 -7.48
N ALA A 98 5.46 8.21 -6.69
CA ALA A 98 5.37 7.48 -5.42
C ALA A 98 4.50 8.20 -4.39
N VAL A 99 4.63 9.53 -4.27
CA VAL A 99 3.76 10.35 -3.42
C VAL A 99 2.32 10.24 -3.87
N SER A 100 2.08 10.52 -5.15
CA SER A 100 0.73 10.55 -5.69
C SER A 100 0.05 9.21 -5.51
N PHE A 101 0.76 8.11 -5.78
CA PHE A 101 0.21 6.78 -5.57
C PHE A 101 -0.11 6.52 -4.09
N ALA A 102 0.82 6.80 -3.17
CA ALA A 102 0.62 6.57 -1.74
C ALA A 102 -0.58 7.36 -1.18
N VAL A 103 -0.69 8.64 -1.54
CA VAL A 103 -1.74 9.56 -1.09
C VAL A 103 -3.10 9.19 -1.67
N CYS A 104 -3.15 8.81 -2.95
CA CYS A 104 -4.41 8.47 -3.62
C CYS A 104 -4.90 7.05 -3.32
N HIS A 105 -4.00 6.12 -2.93
CA HIS A 105 -4.33 4.73 -2.67
C HIS A 105 -4.15 4.36 -1.19
N PRO A 106 -3.05 3.75 -0.72
CA PRO A 106 -3.02 3.14 0.61
C PRO A 106 -3.32 4.11 1.75
N MET A 107 -2.94 5.38 1.68
CA MET A 107 -3.22 6.36 2.74
C MET A 107 -4.70 6.67 2.92
N THR A 108 -5.53 6.43 1.90
CA THR A 108 -6.96 6.71 1.95
C THR A 108 -7.74 5.69 2.78
N TRP A 109 -7.20 4.47 2.97
CA TRP A 109 -7.92 3.36 3.57
C TRP A 109 -7.15 2.62 4.68
N VAL A 110 -5.81 2.66 4.66
CA VAL A 110 -4.96 2.01 5.69
C VAL A 110 -5.26 2.47 7.11
N PRO A 111 -5.59 3.74 7.42
CA PRO A 111 -5.97 4.14 8.77
C PRO A 111 -7.20 3.36 9.29
N GLN A 112 -8.20 3.15 8.44
CA GLN A 112 -9.41 2.39 8.79
C GLN A 112 -9.12 0.88 8.87
N TRP A 113 -8.26 0.36 7.98
CA TRP A 113 -7.76 -1.00 8.08
C TRP A 113 -7.01 -1.24 9.40
N ARG A 114 -6.11 -0.33 9.78
CA ARG A 114 -5.39 -0.38 11.05
C ARG A 114 -6.32 -0.40 12.24
N GLU A 115 -7.36 0.46 12.26
CA GLU A 115 -8.36 0.44 13.33
C GLU A 115 -9.08 -0.93 13.41
N SER A 116 -9.37 -1.52 12.24
CA SER A 116 -9.96 -2.85 12.15
C SER A 116 -9.02 -3.93 12.70
N VAL A 117 -7.72 -3.85 12.41
CA VAL A 117 -6.71 -4.75 12.98
C VAL A 117 -6.62 -4.56 14.50
N GLU A 118 -6.53 -3.32 14.98
CA GLU A 118 -6.41 -3.01 16.40
C GLU A 118 -7.58 -3.60 17.21
N ARG A 119 -8.80 -3.41 16.70
CA ARG A 119 -10.04 -3.88 17.32
C ARG A 119 -10.16 -5.40 17.34
N HIS A 120 -9.75 -6.08 16.27
CA HIS A 120 -10.06 -7.49 16.09
C HIS A 120 -8.89 -8.43 16.32
N ALA A 121 -7.64 -7.97 16.26
CA ALA A 121 -6.47 -8.81 16.51
C ALA A 121 -6.46 -9.33 17.95
N ARG A 122 -6.06 -10.58 18.12
CA ARG A 122 -5.90 -11.27 19.40
C ARG A 122 -4.44 -11.39 19.83
N CYS A 123 -3.53 -10.73 19.11
CA CYS A 123 -2.11 -10.70 19.39
C CYS A 123 -1.51 -9.34 19.05
N ASP A 124 -0.45 -8.97 19.77
CA ASP A 124 0.23 -7.69 19.56
C ASP A 124 1.08 -7.67 18.29
N PHE A 125 1.41 -8.84 17.73
CA PHE A 125 2.18 -8.94 16.47
C PHE A 125 1.46 -8.23 15.32
N TYR A 126 0.19 -8.58 15.05
CA TYR A 126 -0.55 -7.95 13.95
C TYR A 126 -0.97 -6.51 14.25
N ARG A 127 -1.18 -6.15 15.51
CA ARG A 127 -1.36 -4.74 15.93
C ARG A 127 -0.11 -3.91 15.62
N GLY A 128 1.05 -4.41 15.99
CA GLY A 128 2.34 -3.80 15.70
C GLY A 128 2.63 -3.73 14.20
N TYR A 129 2.32 -4.79 13.45
CA TYR A 129 2.41 -4.80 11.99
C TYR A 129 1.56 -3.70 11.35
N ALA A 130 0.29 -3.58 11.73
CA ALA A 130 -0.59 -2.56 11.18
C ALA A 130 -0.15 -1.13 11.58
N ALA A 131 0.35 -0.95 12.81
CA ALA A 131 0.93 0.30 13.24
C ALA A 131 2.19 0.67 12.45
N LEU A 132 3.04 -0.30 12.15
CA LEU A 132 4.25 -0.10 11.34
C LEU A 132 3.90 0.30 9.90
N VAL A 133 2.90 -0.34 9.28
CA VAL A 133 2.46 0.01 7.92
C VAL A 133 1.91 1.45 7.87
N ASP A 134 1.01 1.82 8.79
CA ASP A 134 0.46 3.18 8.89
C ASP A 134 1.57 4.22 9.13
N ALA A 135 2.51 3.92 10.04
CA ALA A 135 3.64 4.82 10.32
C ALA A 135 4.58 4.97 9.11
N ALA A 136 4.90 3.88 8.41
CA ALA A 136 5.77 3.92 7.23
C ALA A 136 5.16 4.76 6.10
N LEU A 137 3.85 4.64 5.86
CA LEU A 137 3.15 5.48 4.89
C LEU A 137 3.20 6.96 5.31
N ARG A 138 2.86 7.30 6.56
CA ARG A 138 2.94 8.69 7.05
C ARG A 138 4.35 9.29 6.96
N GLN A 139 5.38 8.48 7.22
CA GLN A 139 6.76 8.90 7.07
C GLN A 139 7.09 9.20 5.61
N LEU A 140 6.63 8.36 4.69
CA LEU A 140 6.78 8.58 3.24
C LEU A 140 6.14 9.91 2.81
N GLU A 141 4.94 10.23 3.31
CA GLU A 141 4.29 11.52 3.04
C GLU A 141 5.17 12.70 3.48
N GLY A 142 5.73 12.65 4.69
CA GLY A 142 6.60 13.70 5.23
C GLY A 142 7.92 13.84 4.48
N GLU A 143 8.58 12.73 4.18
CA GLU A 143 9.87 12.72 3.49
C GLU A 143 9.73 13.18 2.03
N LEU A 144 8.73 12.66 1.31
CA LEU A 144 8.55 13.00 -0.09
C LEU A 144 7.87 14.37 -0.28
N GLY A 145 7.03 14.83 0.66
CA GLY A 145 6.54 16.21 0.68
C GLY A 145 7.70 17.22 0.79
N SER A 146 8.74 16.88 1.56
CA SER A 146 9.97 17.67 1.63
C SER A 146 10.79 17.62 0.33
N ALA A 147 10.75 16.50 -0.39
CA ALA A 147 11.45 16.33 -1.67
C ALA A 147 10.77 17.13 -2.78
N CYS A 148 9.45 17.03 -2.93
CA CYS A 148 8.69 17.85 -3.88
C CYS A 148 8.85 19.35 -3.63
N ALA A 149 8.92 19.79 -2.36
CA ALA A 149 9.19 21.19 -2.03
C ALA A 149 10.60 21.66 -2.46
N ARG A 150 11.60 20.77 -2.46
CA ARG A 150 12.94 21.08 -2.98
C ARG A 150 12.97 21.17 -4.51
N VAL A 151 12.19 20.33 -5.20
CA VAL A 151 12.03 20.36 -6.66
C VAL A 151 11.30 21.63 -7.11
N ALA A 152 10.24 22.03 -6.42
CA ALA A 152 9.50 23.25 -6.73
C ALA A 152 10.28 24.56 -6.45
N ALA A 153 11.36 24.48 -5.68
CA ALA A 153 12.21 25.61 -5.31
C ALA A 153 13.52 25.70 -6.12
N ALA A 154 13.78 24.74 -7.01
CA ALA A 154 14.92 24.70 -7.93
C ALA A 154 14.51 25.17 -9.33
#